data_AF-A0A952AWE9-F1
#
_entry.id   AF-A0A952AWE9-F1
#
_cell.length_a   1.000
_cell.length_b   1.000
_cell.length_c   1.000
_cell.angle_alpha   90.00
_cell.angle_beta   90.00
_cell.angle_gamma   90.00
#
_symmetry.space_group_name_H-M   'P 1'
#
loop_
_entity.id
_entity.type
_entity.pdbx_description
1 polymer ?
#
loop_
_entity_poly.entity_id
_entity_poly.type
_entity_poly.pdbx_seq_one_letter_code
_entity_poly.pdbx_strand_id
1 'polypeptide(L)'
;MHNKIKKTSIIVLGFLVLLTIAFSYRHIQIVRAEQSGGSPESGATSRLSTLATALSSLSYGSTAAGSWGDWGTSWNRIYSAATKPFNDAIANTLKNGGNTDYPQSVGGVDDYNNNGVIPADSYQATWTACNVGNSYCGTSDATNAEKKDENTGLVWSIRISSGANWFVANNCQYPNGLPGDDGVCNTNGEVACKCVKLTSSKTGCEGLGSDWRLPTQKEIMMAYIDGSWAQLTNAGNTYWSSTTSSNTTQNAWYTLLSTAYTHLNNKTNNNSVRCVR
;
A
#
# COMPACT_ATOMS: atom_id res chain seq x y z
N MET A 1 33.57 12.58 67.56
CA MET A 1 33.78 12.87 66.12
C MET A 1 32.85 12.07 65.18
N HIS A 2 32.46 10.84 65.54
CA HIS A 2 31.65 9.93 64.71
C HIS A 2 30.22 10.41 64.37
N ASN A 3 29.56 11.19 65.24
CA ASN A 3 28.17 11.66 65.01
C ASN A 3 28.05 12.87 64.06
N LYS A 4 29.11 13.66 63.89
CA LYS A 4 29.10 14.79 62.94
C LYS A 4 29.21 14.31 61.49
N ILE A 5 30.01 13.28 61.23
CA ILE A 5 30.22 12.72 59.88
C ILE A 5 28.93 12.08 59.32
N LYS A 6 28.12 11.42 60.17
CA LYS A 6 26.82 10.85 59.77
C LYS A 6 25.80 11.94 59.37
N LYS A 7 25.72 13.05 60.12
CA LYS A 7 24.79 14.15 59.81
C LYS A 7 25.16 14.86 58.51
N THR A 8 26.44 15.11 58.26
CA THR A 8 26.88 15.75 57.01
C THR A 8 26.63 14.84 55.80
N SER A 9 26.83 13.53 55.93
CA SER A 9 26.58 12.57 54.85
C SER A 9 25.10 12.48 54.47
N ILE A 10 24.18 12.54 55.43
CA ILE A 10 22.72 12.51 55.18
C ILE A 10 22.26 13.79 54.46
N ILE A 11 22.80 14.95 54.83
CA ILE A 11 22.45 16.23 54.18
C ILE A 11 22.94 16.27 52.74
N VAL A 12 24.17 15.81 52.48
CA VAL A 12 24.74 15.76 51.12
C VAL A 12 23.97 14.78 50.24
N LEU A 13 23.59 13.60 50.77
CA LEU A 13 22.79 12.62 50.02
C LEU A 13 21.39 13.16 49.69
N GLY A 14 20.74 13.85 50.63
CA GLY A 14 19.44 14.49 50.40
C GLY A 14 19.51 15.59 49.32
N PHE A 15 20.59 16.38 49.31
CA PHE A 15 20.79 17.41 48.30
C PHE A 15 21.05 16.82 46.91
N LEU A 16 21.83 15.73 46.83
CA LEU A 16 22.09 15.01 45.57
C LEU A 16 20.83 14.37 44.99
N VAL A 17 19.95 13.82 45.83
CA VAL A 17 18.65 13.28 45.42
C VAL A 17 17.72 14.38 44.92
N LEU A 18 17.67 15.54 45.58
CA LEU A 18 16.90 16.69 45.10
C LEU A 18 17.44 17.23 43.77
N LEU A 19 18.76 17.26 43.60
CA LEU A 19 19.39 17.70 42.37
C LEU A 19 19.09 16.73 41.21
N THR A 20 19.19 15.42 41.44
CA THR A 20 18.84 14.43 40.41
C THR A 20 17.36 14.46 40.07
N ILE A 21 16.46 14.63 41.05
CA ILE A 21 15.03 14.83 40.78
C ILE A 21 14.80 16.10 39.95
N ALA A 22 15.46 17.21 40.28
CA ALA A 22 15.33 18.46 39.53
C ALA A 22 15.88 18.37 38.09
N PHE A 23 17.02 17.70 37.90
CA PHE A 23 17.59 17.44 36.57
C PHE A 23 16.74 16.46 35.76
N SER A 24 16.24 15.40 36.40
CA SER A 24 15.32 14.43 35.78
C SER A 24 14.01 15.10 35.37
N TYR A 25 13.45 15.95 36.23
CA TYR A 25 12.27 16.76 35.93
C TYR A 25 12.52 17.69 34.75
N ARG A 26 13.68 18.36 34.68
CA ARG A 26 14.06 19.18 33.51
C ARG A 26 14.20 18.36 32.23
N HIS A 27 14.76 17.15 32.30
CA HIS A 27 14.91 16.27 31.13
C HIS A 27 13.57 15.71 30.63
N ILE A 28 12.66 15.36 31.55
CA ILE A 28 11.30 14.89 31.23
C ILE A 28 10.46 16.02 30.59
N GLN A 29 10.71 17.29 30.94
CA GLN A 29 10.01 18.43 30.32
C GLN A 29 10.46 18.73 28.88
N ILE A 30 11.65 18.29 28.46
CA ILE A 30 12.15 18.49 27.08
C ILE A 30 11.49 17.51 26.10
N VAL A 31 10.73 16.52 26.60
CA VAL A 31 10.04 15.52 25.78
C VAL A 31 8.53 15.51 26.06
N ARG A 32 7.89 16.69 26.10
CA ARG A 32 6.43 16.76 26.14
C ARG A 32 5.84 16.75 24.73
N ALA A 33 5.00 15.73 24.49
CA ALA A 33 3.99 15.78 23.45
C ALA A 33 3.11 17.02 23.66
N GLU A 34 2.63 17.60 22.56
CA GLU A 34 2.09 18.98 22.40
C GLU A 34 1.00 19.46 23.37
N GLN A 35 0.43 18.62 24.23
CA GLN A 35 -0.66 19.05 25.10
C GLN A 35 -0.15 19.67 26.41
N SER A 36 -0.60 20.90 26.70
CA SER A 36 -0.34 21.58 27.97
C SER A 36 -1.65 22.04 28.62
N GLY A 37 -2.05 21.36 29.69
CA GLY A 37 -3.32 21.65 30.37
C GLY A 37 -4.54 21.39 29.48
N GLY A 38 -5.49 22.34 29.46
CA GLY A 38 -6.68 22.29 28.59
C GLY A 38 -6.44 22.81 27.17
N SER A 39 -5.22 23.28 26.86
CA SER A 39 -4.83 23.68 25.52
C SER A 39 -4.28 22.47 24.76
N PRO A 40 -4.70 22.25 23.50
CA PRO A 40 -4.09 21.24 22.65
C PRO A 40 -2.64 21.57 22.26
N GLU A 41 -2.18 22.80 22.51
CA GLU A 41 -0.86 23.31 22.12
C GLU A 41 -0.03 23.74 23.35
N SER A 42 1.26 23.40 23.33
CA SER A 42 2.22 23.65 24.41
C SER A 42 3.05 24.92 24.22
N GLY A 43 3.12 25.42 22.97
CA GLY A 43 3.94 26.57 22.59
C GLY A 43 5.46 26.30 22.55
N ALA A 44 5.90 25.07 22.79
CA ALA A 44 7.31 24.68 22.76
C ALA A 44 7.76 24.28 21.35
N THR A 45 9.04 24.51 21.01
CA THR A 45 9.62 24.00 19.76
C THR A 45 9.90 22.51 19.89
N SER A 46 8.99 21.69 19.35
CA SER A 46 9.06 20.23 19.36
C SER A 46 9.41 19.69 17.95
N ARG A 47 9.68 18.38 17.83
CA ARG A 47 9.81 17.74 16.51
C ARG A 47 8.50 17.84 15.70
N LEU A 48 7.35 17.89 16.38
CA LEU A 48 6.04 18.05 15.74
C LEU A 48 5.82 19.49 15.25
N SER A 49 6.16 20.49 16.07
CA SER A 49 6.07 21.90 15.64
C SER A 49 7.02 22.19 14.47
N THR A 50 8.18 21.53 14.44
CA THR A 50 9.12 21.59 13.30
C THR A 50 8.48 21.02 12.03
N LEU A 51 7.83 19.86 12.11
CA LEU A 51 7.11 19.26 10.99
C LEU A 51 5.96 20.15 10.51
N ALA A 52 5.13 20.65 11.42
CA ALA A 52 4.04 21.57 11.08
C ALA A 52 4.52 22.88 10.44
N THR A 53 5.69 23.38 10.86
CA THR A 53 6.33 24.56 10.25
C THR A 53 6.83 24.26 8.84
N ALA A 54 7.45 23.10 8.62
CA ALA A 54 7.86 22.66 7.29
C ALA A 54 6.65 22.55 6.35
N LEU A 55 5.57 21.91 6.78
CA LEU A 55 4.30 21.84 6.04
C LEU A 55 3.73 23.23 5.74
N SER A 56 3.77 24.14 6.73
CA SER A 56 3.35 25.54 6.55
C SER A 56 4.14 26.25 5.45
N SER A 57 5.46 26.06 5.41
CA SER A 57 6.33 26.70 4.42
C SER A 57 6.04 26.25 3.00
N LEU A 58 5.48 25.04 2.86
CA LEU A 58 5.03 24.46 1.61
C LEU A 58 3.56 24.78 1.30
N SER A 59 2.88 25.57 2.15
CA SER A 59 1.44 25.82 2.07
C SER A 59 0.59 24.54 2.07
N TYR A 60 1.09 23.48 2.70
CA TYR A 60 0.47 22.17 2.74
C TYR A 60 -0.17 21.88 4.10
N GLY A 61 -1.36 21.26 4.06
CA GLY A 61 -2.20 21.06 5.25
C GLY A 61 -2.84 22.35 5.79
N SER A 62 -3.87 22.18 6.61
CA SER A 62 -4.70 23.24 7.19
C SER A 62 -4.58 23.29 8.71
N THR A 63 -4.49 24.49 9.28
CA THR A 63 -4.56 24.67 10.74
C THR A 63 -5.97 24.55 11.30
N ALA A 64 -7.00 24.57 10.44
CA ALA A 64 -8.39 24.48 10.85
C ALA A 64 -8.76 23.06 11.27
N ALA A 65 -9.64 22.97 12.26
CA ALA A 65 -10.27 21.72 12.65
C ALA A 65 -11.10 21.13 11.49
N GLY A 66 -11.12 19.81 11.40
CA GLY A 66 -11.94 19.08 10.42
C GLY A 66 -13.01 18.23 11.09
N SER A 67 -13.57 17.27 10.35
CA SER A 67 -14.51 16.28 10.90
C SER A 67 -13.87 15.38 11.97
N TRP A 68 -12.53 15.35 12.05
CA TRP A 68 -11.74 14.66 13.07
C TRP A 68 -11.63 15.43 14.40
N GLY A 69 -12.20 16.64 14.48
CA GLY A 69 -12.11 17.54 15.64
C GLY A 69 -10.94 18.53 15.57
N ASP A 70 -10.81 19.33 16.62
CA ASP A 70 -9.70 20.29 16.77
C ASP A 70 -8.62 19.71 17.68
N TRP A 71 -7.45 19.41 17.11
CA TRP A 71 -6.31 18.87 17.83
C TRP A 71 -5.20 19.91 18.05
N GLY A 72 -5.50 21.19 17.78
CA GLY A 72 -4.51 22.26 17.75
C GLY A 72 -3.93 22.47 16.35
N THR A 73 -3.48 23.69 16.09
CA THR A 73 -2.95 24.15 14.80
C THR A 73 -1.91 23.23 14.16
N SER A 74 -0.96 22.72 14.95
CA SER A 74 0.14 21.89 14.45
C SER A 74 -0.37 20.51 14.03
N TRP A 75 -1.21 19.90 14.88
CA TRP A 75 -1.79 18.59 14.62
C TRP A 75 -2.85 18.61 13.53
N ASN A 76 -3.68 19.65 13.48
CA ASN A 76 -4.65 19.83 12.39
C ASN A 76 -3.92 19.91 11.05
N ARG A 77 -2.80 20.64 10.98
CA ARG A 77 -2.01 20.76 9.76
C ARG A 77 -1.37 19.44 9.34
N ILE A 78 -0.78 18.72 10.29
CA ILE A 78 -0.18 17.40 10.01
C ILE A 78 -1.24 16.40 9.56
N TYR A 79 -2.37 16.32 10.27
CA TYR A 79 -3.44 15.37 9.97
C TYR A 79 -4.09 15.65 8.62
N SER A 80 -4.44 16.92 8.37
CA SER A 80 -5.03 17.31 7.09
C SER A 80 -4.05 17.08 5.94
N ALA A 81 -2.76 17.36 6.10
CA ALA A 81 -1.74 17.02 5.10
C ALA A 81 -1.65 15.51 4.84
N ALA A 82 -1.70 14.68 5.89
CA ALA A 82 -1.59 13.22 5.78
C ALA A 82 -2.82 12.52 5.17
N THR A 83 -3.97 13.20 5.15
CA THR A 83 -5.25 12.63 4.66
C THR A 83 -5.61 13.10 3.24
N LYS A 84 -4.79 13.95 2.62
CA LYS A 84 -5.05 14.44 1.27
C LYS A 84 -4.65 13.43 0.19
N PRO A 85 -5.38 13.40 -0.95
CA PRO A 85 -5.00 12.57 -2.09
C PRO A 85 -3.62 12.93 -2.65
N PHE A 86 -2.91 11.94 -3.19
CA PHE A 86 -1.56 12.08 -3.76
C PHE A 86 -1.40 13.26 -4.73
N ASN A 87 -2.40 13.52 -5.59
CA ASN A 87 -2.35 14.63 -6.56
C ASN A 87 -2.33 16.03 -5.90
N ASP A 88 -2.82 16.17 -4.66
CA ASP A 88 -2.78 17.45 -3.93
C ASP A 88 -1.36 17.76 -3.41
N ALA A 89 -0.57 16.74 -3.07
CA ALA A 89 0.84 16.91 -2.71
C ALA A 89 1.65 17.47 -3.90
N ILE A 90 1.45 16.91 -5.09
CA ILE A 90 2.11 17.37 -6.32
C ILE A 90 1.76 18.84 -6.64
N ALA A 91 0.49 19.21 -6.50
CA ALA A 91 0.02 20.59 -6.71
C ALA A 91 0.64 21.60 -5.72
N ASN A 92 1.02 21.14 -4.52
CA ASN A 92 1.67 21.94 -3.49
C ASN A 92 3.19 21.77 -3.49
N THR A 93 3.78 21.42 -4.64
CA THR A 93 5.24 21.32 -4.84
C THR A 93 5.96 20.29 -3.95
N LEU A 94 5.21 19.44 -3.25
CA LEU A 94 5.77 18.25 -2.63
C LEU A 94 6.12 17.27 -3.75
N LYS A 95 7.40 17.25 -4.09
CA LYS A 95 7.95 16.32 -5.08
C LYS A 95 8.05 14.94 -4.43
N ASN A 96 7.20 14.00 -4.83
CA ASN A 96 7.51 12.58 -4.61
C ASN A 96 8.54 12.16 -5.67
N GLY A 97 9.83 12.15 -5.31
CA GLY A 97 10.91 11.90 -6.26
C GLY A 97 11.04 13.03 -7.28
N GLY A 98 12.21 13.65 -7.38
CA GLY A 98 12.39 14.76 -8.29
C GLY A 98 12.23 14.29 -9.74
N ASN A 99 11.41 14.99 -10.53
CA ASN A 99 11.48 14.98 -12.01
C ASN A 99 12.80 15.62 -12.53
N THR A 100 13.90 15.44 -11.81
CA THR A 100 15.28 15.64 -12.28
C THR A 100 15.92 14.32 -12.70
N ASP A 101 15.30 13.18 -12.36
CA ASP A 101 15.92 11.86 -12.51
C ASP A 101 15.78 11.32 -13.96
N TYR A 102 14.80 11.81 -14.73
CA TYR A 102 14.63 11.43 -16.15
C TYR A 102 14.19 12.61 -17.05
N PRO A 103 15.06 13.59 -17.36
CA PRO A 103 14.74 14.58 -18.39
C PRO A 103 14.39 13.88 -19.72
N GLN A 104 13.47 14.45 -20.51
CA GLN A 104 13.08 13.90 -21.83
C GLN A 104 14.30 13.61 -22.73
N SER A 105 15.42 14.29 -22.52
CA SER A 105 16.68 14.11 -23.25
C SER A 105 17.43 12.81 -22.94
N VAL A 106 17.17 12.17 -21.80
CA VAL A 106 17.84 10.91 -21.40
C VAL A 106 16.86 9.74 -21.25
N GLY A 107 15.58 10.01 -20.97
CA GLY A 107 14.57 8.96 -20.76
C GLY A 107 14.88 8.06 -19.56
N GLY A 108 14.03 7.06 -19.33
CA GLY A 108 14.22 6.01 -18.32
C GLY A 108 13.91 4.63 -18.92
N VAL A 109 14.29 3.56 -18.19
CA VAL A 109 13.93 2.17 -18.55
C VAL A 109 12.83 1.66 -17.61
N ASP A 110 12.07 0.66 -18.04
CA ASP A 110 11.08 0.00 -17.18
C ASP A 110 11.77 -0.90 -16.14
N ASP A 111 11.01 -1.33 -15.12
CA ASP A 111 11.55 -2.15 -14.03
C ASP A 111 12.10 -3.49 -14.53
N TYR A 112 11.48 -4.07 -15.57
CA TYR A 112 11.96 -5.29 -16.20
C TYR A 112 13.42 -5.16 -16.67
N ASN A 113 13.79 -4.02 -17.24
CA ASN A 113 15.13 -3.69 -17.72
C ASN A 113 15.81 -4.85 -18.46
N ASN A 114 15.07 -5.48 -19.39
CA ASN A 114 15.51 -6.67 -20.14
C ASN A 114 16.05 -7.81 -19.23
N ASN A 115 15.34 -8.10 -18.14
CA ASN A 115 15.74 -9.06 -17.11
C ASN A 115 17.09 -8.72 -16.43
N GLY A 116 17.43 -7.43 -16.39
CA GLY A 116 18.65 -6.89 -15.79
C GLY A 116 18.47 -6.45 -14.35
N VAL A 117 19.45 -5.70 -13.84
CA VAL A 117 19.37 -5.05 -12.53
C VAL A 117 18.34 -3.92 -12.60
N ILE A 118 17.44 -3.86 -11.63
CA ILE A 118 16.43 -2.80 -11.55
C ILE A 118 17.15 -1.44 -11.43
N PRO A 119 16.70 -0.40 -12.14
CA PRO A 119 17.23 0.96 -11.96
C PRO A 119 17.26 1.36 -10.48
N ALA A 120 18.38 1.92 -10.03
CA ALA A 120 18.59 2.23 -8.61
C ALA A 120 17.61 3.28 -8.06
N ASP A 121 17.00 4.05 -8.94
CA ASP A 121 16.02 5.09 -8.71
C ASP A 121 14.57 4.65 -9.01
N SER A 122 14.34 3.40 -9.42
CA SER A 122 12.98 2.84 -9.52
C SER A 122 12.30 2.88 -8.15
N TYR A 123 11.08 3.42 -8.11
CA TYR A 123 10.23 3.36 -6.93
C TYR A 123 9.90 1.90 -6.59
N GLN A 124 9.98 1.55 -5.31
CA GLN A 124 9.52 0.26 -4.79
C GLN A 124 8.76 0.48 -3.49
N ALA A 125 7.56 -0.09 -3.40
CA ALA A 125 6.82 -0.13 -2.15
C ALA A 125 7.44 -1.15 -1.18
N THR A 126 6.94 -1.15 0.06
CA THR A 126 7.29 -2.21 1.02
C THR A 126 6.47 -3.46 0.73
N TRP A 127 7.16 -4.59 0.61
CA TRP A 127 6.54 -5.90 0.46
C TRP A 127 6.96 -6.83 1.60
N THR A 128 5.99 -7.54 2.16
CA THR A 128 6.21 -8.52 3.23
C THR A 128 6.10 -9.93 2.66
N ALA A 129 7.13 -10.75 2.83
CA ALA A 129 7.05 -12.17 2.48
C ALA A 129 6.04 -12.90 3.38
N CYS A 130 5.14 -13.67 2.79
CA CYS A 130 4.16 -14.45 3.54
C CYS A 130 4.76 -15.80 3.94
N ASN A 131 4.93 -16.01 5.24
CA ASN A 131 5.58 -17.20 5.79
C ASN A 131 4.98 -17.59 7.15
N VAL A 132 5.42 -18.72 7.71
CA VAL A 132 4.91 -19.22 8.99
C VAL A 132 5.01 -18.20 10.14
N GLY A 133 6.03 -17.33 10.15
CA GLY A 133 6.26 -16.34 11.21
C GLY A 133 5.25 -15.19 11.24
N ASN A 134 4.51 -14.96 10.15
CA ASN A 134 3.43 -13.97 10.08
C ASN A 134 2.09 -14.59 9.67
N SER A 135 1.90 -15.88 9.95
CA SER A 135 0.70 -16.65 9.57
C SER A 135 0.35 -16.49 8.08
N TYR A 136 1.38 -16.48 7.24
CA TYR A 136 1.28 -16.24 5.80
C TYR A 136 0.56 -14.92 5.50
N CYS A 137 1.02 -13.82 6.08
CA CYS A 137 0.38 -12.51 6.00
C CYS A 137 -1.07 -12.50 6.51
N GLY A 138 -1.35 -13.26 7.58
CA GLY A 138 -2.70 -13.41 8.14
C GLY A 138 -3.65 -14.28 7.32
N THR A 139 -3.17 -14.90 6.24
CA THR A 139 -4.01 -15.73 5.36
C THR A 139 -4.21 -17.15 5.87
N SER A 140 -3.27 -17.63 6.68
CA SER A 140 -3.09 -19.05 7.03
C SER A 140 -2.91 -19.98 5.81
N ASP A 141 -2.67 -19.42 4.62
CA ASP A 141 -2.48 -20.18 3.38
C ASP A 141 -0.99 -20.42 3.13
N ALA A 142 -0.51 -21.56 3.65
CA ALA A 142 0.89 -21.95 3.54
C ALA A 142 1.37 -22.29 2.12
N THR A 143 0.42 -22.54 1.22
CA THR A 143 0.69 -23.09 -0.09
C THR A 143 0.73 -21.99 -1.14
N ASN A 144 -0.20 -21.04 -1.04
CA ASN A 144 -0.43 -20.10 -2.12
C ASN A 144 0.03 -18.68 -1.79
N ALA A 145 0.00 -18.21 -0.55
CA ALA A 145 0.35 -16.82 -0.22
C ALA A 145 1.86 -16.58 -0.38
N GLU A 146 2.24 -15.66 -1.27
CA GLU A 146 3.64 -15.37 -1.59
C GLU A 146 4.14 -14.10 -0.89
N LYS A 147 3.53 -12.96 -1.20
CA LYS A 147 3.87 -11.67 -0.59
C LYS A 147 2.66 -10.79 -0.41
N LYS A 148 2.69 -9.96 0.63
CA LYS A 148 1.77 -8.87 0.83
C LYS A 148 2.42 -7.58 0.34
N ASP A 149 1.69 -6.85 -0.47
CA ASP A 149 1.99 -5.45 -0.78
C ASP A 149 1.42 -4.58 0.35
N GLU A 150 2.28 -3.89 1.09
CA GLU A 150 1.84 -3.08 2.24
C GLU A 150 1.16 -1.77 1.83
N ASN A 151 1.35 -1.31 0.58
CA ASN A 151 0.71 -0.10 0.07
C ASN A 151 -0.78 -0.37 -0.23
N THR A 152 -1.09 -1.49 -0.87
CA THR A 152 -2.48 -1.87 -1.20
C THR A 152 -3.14 -2.75 -0.14
N GLY A 153 -2.35 -3.39 0.72
CA GLY A 153 -2.80 -4.39 1.69
C GLY A 153 -3.09 -5.76 1.09
N LEU A 154 -2.96 -5.93 -0.23
CA LEU A 154 -3.28 -7.16 -0.94
C LEU A 154 -2.22 -8.23 -0.70
N VAL A 155 -2.67 -9.46 -0.41
CA VAL A 155 -1.80 -10.63 -0.40
C VAL A 155 -1.86 -11.30 -1.76
N TRP A 156 -0.71 -11.40 -2.41
CA TRP A 156 -0.54 -12.01 -3.73
C TRP A 156 -0.23 -13.49 -3.61
N SER A 157 -0.92 -14.31 -4.40
CA SER A 157 -0.62 -15.74 -4.50
C SER A 157 0.63 -15.97 -5.34
N ILE A 158 1.24 -17.15 -5.25
CA ILE A 158 2.19 -17.67 -6.24
C ILE A 158 1.60 -17.66 -7.66
N ARG A 159 2.47 -17.72 -8.68
CA ARG A 159 2.04 -17.88 -10.08
C ARG A 159 1.34 -19.23 -10.25
N ILE A 160 0.14 -19.18 -10.81
CA ILE A 160 -0.61 -20.33 -11.29
C ILE A 160 -0.44 -20.37 -12.81
N SER A 161 0.36 -21.33 -13.28
CA SER A 161 0.56 -21.61 -14.69
C SER A 161 -0.49 -22.61 -15.15
N SER A 162 -1.55 -22.17 -15.84
CA SER A 162 -2.41 -23.13 -16.55
C SER A 162 -1.99 -23.19 -18.02
N GLY A 163 -1.47 -24.34 -18.44
CA GLY A 163 -1.33 -24.67 -19.88
C GLY A 163 -2.70 -24.84 -20.57
N ALA A 164 -3.77 -24.87 -19.78
CA ALA A 164 -5.15 -24.76 -20.22
C ALA A 164 -5.64 -23.31 -20.11
N ASN A 165 -6.65 -22.98 -20.91
CA ASN A 165 -7.32 -21.71 -20.80
C ASN A 165 -7.96 -21.58 -19.42
N TRP A 166 -7.51 -20.57 -18.66
CA TRP A 166 -8.02 -20.27 -17.34
C TRP A 166 -9.53 -20.11 -17.29
N PHE A 167 -10.12 -19.26 -18.11
CA PHE A 167 -11.55 -18.98 -18.03
C PHE A 167 -12.39 -20.23 -18.36
N VAL A 168 -12.00 -21.02 -19.36
CA VAL A 168 -12.68 -22.31 -19.63
C VAL A 168 -12.49 -23.29 -18.47
N ALA A 169 -11.28 -23.45 -17.94
CA ALA A 169 -11.01 -24.30 -16.79
C ALA A 169 -11.76 -23.86 -15.52
N ASN A 170 -12.16 -22.58 -15.46
CA ASN A 170 -12.90 -21.97 -14.38
C ASN A 170 -14.41 -21.87 -14.65
N ASN A 171 -14.90 -22.64 -15.63
CA ASN A 171 -16.31 -22.71 -16.00
C ASN A 171 -16.90 -21.36 -16.38
N CYS A 172 -16.10 -20.51 -17.01
CA CYS A 172 -16.54 -19.23 -17.53
C CYS A 172 -17.33 -19.44 -18.81
N GLN A 173 -18.65 -19.18 -18.76
CA GLN A 173 -19.43 -19.07 -19.98
C GLN A 173 -19.34 -17.65 -20.51
N TYR A 174 -19.22 -17.53 -21.84
CA TYR A 174 -19.51 -16.29 -22.52
C TYR A 174 -20.94 -15.86 -22.22
N PRO A 175 -21.15 -14.57 -21.90
CA PRO A 175 -22.48 -14.13 -21.57
C PRO A 175 -23.41 -14.16 -22.80
N ASN A 176 -22.86 -14.11 -24.02
CA ASN A 176 -23.65 -14.01 -25.25
C ASN A 176 -24.57 -15.24 -25.42
N GLY A 177 -25.88 -15.01 -25.34
CA GLY A 177 -26.92 -16.05 -25.33
C GLY A 177 -27.49 -16.39 -23.94
N LEU A 178 -27.04 -15.73 -22.87
CA LEU A 178 -27.66 -15.81 -21.56
C LEU A 178 -28.85 -14.84 -21.45
N PRO A 179 -29.88 -15.18 -20.64
CA PRO A 179 -31.00 -14.27 -20.37
C PRO A 179 -30.50 -12.92 -19.82
N GLY A 180 -30.86 -11.83 -20.49
CA GLY A 180 -30.49 -10.47 -20.10
C GLY A 180 -29.09 -10.02 -20.54
N ASP A 181 -28.40 -10.78 -21.39
CA ASP A 181 -27.18 -10.31 -22.05
C ASP A 181 -27.50 -9.71 -23.43
N ASP A 182 -27.03 -8.48 -23.67
CA ASP A 182 -27.01 -7.81 -24.97
C ASP A 182 -25.63 -7.89 -25.66
N GLY A 183 -24.68 -8.60 -25.03
CA GLY A 183 -23.31 -8.76 -25.50
C GLY A 183 -22.41 -7.57 -25.15
N VAL A 184 -22.91 -6.56 -24.44
CA VAL A 184 -22.21 -5.30 -24.12
C VAL A 184 -22.25 -5.05 -22.62
N CYS A 185 -21.09 -4.75 -22.03
CA CYS A 185 -21.03 -4.43 -20.61
C CYS A 185 -21.35 -2.93 -20.39
N ASN A 186 -22.62 -2.62 -20.14
CA ASN A 186 -23.11 -1.25 -19.97
C ASN A 186 -22.99 -0.76 -18.52
N THR A 187 -23.35 -1.60 -17.55
CA THR A 187 -23.31 -1.28 -16.12
C THR A 187 -22.56 -2.33 -15.31
N ASN A 188 -21.82 -1.91 -14.29
CA ASN A 188 -21.14 -2.83 -13.39
C ASN A 188 -22.11 -3.85 -12.76
N GLY A 189 -21.77 -5.13 -12.84
CA GLY A 189 -22.53 -6.24 -12.25
C GLY A 189 -23.52 -6.94 -13.20
N GLU A 190 -23.77 -6.38 -14.38
CA GLU A 190 -24.60 -7.00 -15.42
C GLU A 190 -24.01 -8.34 -15.90
N VAL A 191 -24.87 -9.19 -16.48
CA VAL A 191 -24.48 -10.52 -17.00
C VAL A 191 -23.37 -10.40 -18.04
N ALA A 192 -23.46 -9.40 -18.92
CA ALA A 192 -22.44 -9.05 -19.91
C ALA A 192 -21.05 -8.79 -19.29
N CYS A 193 -20.99 -8.15 -18.12
CA CYS A 193 -19.73 -7.69 -17.53
C CYS A 193 -18.95 -8.79 -16.80
N LYS A 194 -19.60 -9.91 -16.48
CA LYS A 194 -19.03 -10.92 -15.59
C LYS A 194 -18.75 -12.24 -16.31
N CYS A 195 -17.81 -12.95 -15.73
CA CYS A 195 -17.67 -14.36 -16.01
C CYS A 195 -18.82 -15.11 -15.33
N VAL A 196 -19.73 -15.73 -16.11
CA VAL A 196 -20.83 -16.50 -15.54
C VAL A 196 -20.37 -17.92 -15.30
N LYS A 197 -20.35 -18.30 -14.03
CA LYS A 197 -20.01 -19.65 -13.59
C LYS A 197 -21.24 -20.55 -13.66
N LEU A 198 -21.17 -21.64 -14.42
CA LEU A 198 -22.28 -22.59 -14.58
C LEU A 198 -22.29 -23.74 -13.57
N THR A 199 -21.32 -23.79 -12.67
CA THR A 199 -21.17 -24.86 -11.69
C THR A 199 -20.94 -24.30 -10.30
N SER A 200 -21.38 -25.02 -9.29
CA SER A 200 -21.08 -24.73 -7.88
C SER A 200 -19.65 -25.13 -7.49
N SER A 201 -18.95 -25.90 -8.31
CA SER A 201 -17.58 -26.37 -8.02
C SER A 201 -16.58 -25.22 -8.00
N LYS A 202 -15.85 -25.05 -6.89
CA LYS A 202 -14.79 -24.04 -6.77
C LYS A 202 -13.64 -24.36 -7.72
N THR A 203 -13.23 -23.38 -8.52
CA THR A 203 -12.13 -23.54 -9.48
C THR A 203 -11.23 -22.30 -9.44
N GLY A 204 -9.98 -22.47 -9.87
CA GLY A 204 -9.01 -21.39 -9.98
C GLY A 204 -8.75 -20.64 -8.68
N CYS A 205 -8.88 -19.31 -8.69
CA CYS A 205 -8.60 -18.50 -7.49
C CYS A 205 -9.53 -18.88 -6.34
N GLU A 206 -10.81 -19.09 -6.60
CA GLU A 206 -11.75 -19.58 -5.57
C GLU A 206 -11.38 -20.99 -5.07
N GLY A 207 -10.73 -21.78 -5.92
CA GLY A 207 -10.20 -23.10 -5.56
C GLY A 207 -9.04 -23.05 -4.56
N LEU A 208 -8.38 -21.91 -4.40
CA LEU A 208 -7.30 -21.74 -3.40
C LEU A 208 -7.83 -21.58 -1.97
N GLY A 209 -9.12 -21.26 -1.80
CA GLY A 209 -9.72 -21.01 -0.50
C GLY A 209 -10.74 -19.88 -0.55
N SER A 210 -11.34 -19.58 0.60
CA SER A 210 -12.20 -18.39 0.74
C SER A 210 -11.41 -17.12 0.45
N ASP A 211 -12.06 -16.17 -0.22
CA ASP A 211 -11.62 -14.79 -0.48
C ASP A 211 -10.52 -14.59 -1.53
N TRP A 212 -9.87 -15.66 -2.00
CA TRP A 212 -8.97 -15.57 -3.16
C TRP A 212 -9.75 -15.25 -4.45
N ARG A 213 -9.31 -14.22 -5.15
CA ARG A 213 -9.91 -13.78 -6.42
C ARG A 213 -8.85 -13.39 -7.44
N LEU A 214 -9.25 -13.31 -8.71
CA LEU A 214 -8.43 -12.64 -9.70
C LEU A 214 -8.30 -11.14 -9.34
N PRO A 215 -7.10 -10.56 -9.41
CA PRO A 215 -6.92 -9.12 -9.28
C PRO A 215 -7.61 -8.41 -10.46
N THR A 216 -8.10 -7.20 -10.22
CA THR A 216 -8.56 -6.30 -11.28
C THR A 216 -7.37 -5.79 -12.09
N GLN A 217 -7.62 -5.29 -13.29
CA GLN A 217 -6.59 -4.68 -14.14
C GLN A 217 -5.80 -3.61 -13.36
N LYS A 218 -6.51 -2.77 -12.61
CA LYS A 218 -5.91 -1.68 -11.83
C LYS A 218 -5.05 -2.20 -10.68
N GLU A 219 -5.43 -3.30 -10.03
CA GLU A 219 -4.60 -3.90 -8.98
C GLU A 219 -3.30 -4.49 -9.53
N ILE A 220 -3.32 -5.08 -10.74
CA ILE A 220 -2.08 -5.53 -11.39
C ILE A 220 -1.21 -4.34 -11.79
N MET A 221 -1.81 -3.26 -12.30
CA MET A 221 -1.07 -2.02 -12.62
C MET A 221 -0.48 -1.36 -11.36
N MET A 222 -1.21 -1.36 -10.25
CA MET A 222 -0.69 -0.88 -8.97
C MET A 222 0.48 -1.75 -8.48
N ALA A 223 0.40 -3.07 -8.59
CA ALA A 223 1.51 -3.93 -8.24
C ALA A 223 2.76 -3.70 -9.10
N TYR A 224 2.60 -3.38 -10.39
CA TYR A 224 3.74 -2.92 -11.20
C TYR A 224 4.35 -1.64 -10.62
N ILE A 225 3.53 -0.61 -10.36
CA ILE A 225 3.99 0.65 -9.76
C ILE A 225 4.71 0.38 -8.45
N ASP A 226 4.19 -0.52 -7.62
CA ASP A 226 4.74 -0.85 -6.31
C ASP A 226 5.99 -1.76 -6.38
N GLY A 227 6.49 -2.06 -7.58
CA GLY A 227 7.77 -2.73 -7.80
C GLY A 227 7.69 -4.26 -7.88
N SER A 228 6.56 -4.81 -8.32
CA SER A 228 6.33 -6.26 -8.32
C SER A 228 7.39 -7.08 -9.08
N TRP A 229 8.12 -6.51 -10.04
CA TRP A 229 9.23 -7.18 -10.73
C TRP A 229 10.31 -7.68 -9.76
N ALA A 230 10.71 -6.87 -8.77
CA ALA A 230 11.69 -7.24 -7.77
C ALA A 230 11.14 -8.19 -6.69
N GLN A 231 9.81 -8.19 -6.56
CA GLN A 231 9.15 -8.65 -5.34
C GLN A 231 8.43 -9.97 -5.55
N LEU A 232 7.71 -10.14 -6.65
CA LEU A 232 6.98 -11.35 -6.98
C LEU A 232 7.81 -12.22 -7.92
N THR A 233 7.85 -13.52 -7.64
CA THR A 233 8.43 -14.51 -8.55
C THR A 233 7.75 -14.42 -9.93
N ASN A 234 8.44 -14.77 -11.02
CA ASN A 234 7.81 -14.87 -12.34
C ASN A 234 7.05 -13.61 -12.84
N ALA A 235 7.29 -12.41 -12.29
CA ALA A 235 6.56 -11.19 -12.63
C ALA A 235 6.64 -10.80 -14.12
N GLY A 236 7.61 -11.32 -14.86
CA GLY A 236 7.76 -11.14 -16.32
C GLY A 236 6.72 -11.83 -17.20
N ASN A 237 5.69 -12.47 -16.63
CA ASN A 237 4.62 -13.12 -17.39
C ASN A 237 3.41 -12.18 -17.62
N THR A 238 2.57 -12.53 -18.58
CA THR A 238 1.23 -11.95 -18.76
C THR A 238 0.25 -12.57 -17.76
N TYR A 239 -0.45 -11.72 -16.99
CA TYR A 239 -1.41 -12.17 -16.00
C TYR A 239 -2.83 -11.76 -16.34
N TRP A 240 -3.75 -12.72 -16.30
CA TRP A 240 -5.19 -12.41 -16.40
C TRP A 240 -5.64 -11.53 -15.25
N SER A 241 -6.49 -10.56 -15.55
CA SER A 241 -7.27 -9.82 -14.56
C SER A 241 -8.72 -10.30 -14.54
N SER A 242 -9.45 -9.92 -13.49
CA SER A 242 -10.91 -10.06 -13.39
C SER A 242 -11.67 -9.03 -14.24
N THR A 243 -10.98 -8.09 -14.88
CA THR A 243 -11.61 -7.01 -15.64
C THR A 243 -11.95 -7.48 -17.06
N THR A 244 -13.25 -7.60 -17.35
CA THR A 244 -13.79 -7.87 -18.69
C THR A 244 -13.69 -6.61 -19.57
N SER A 245 -13.49 -6.77 -20.87
CA SER A 245 -13.59 -5.64 -21.82
C SER A 245 -15.03 -5.15 -21.93
N SER A 246 -15.25 -3.84 -21.82
CA SER A 246 -16.58 -3.25 -21.92
C SER A 246 -17.23 -3.49 -23.29
N ASN A 247 -16.42 -3.42 -24.35
CA ASN A 247 -16.88 -3.46 -25.74
C ASN A 247 -16.97 -4.89 -26.30
N THR A 248 -16.34 -5.88 -25.64
CA THR A 248 -16.32 -7.26 -26.12
C THR A 248 -16.17 -8.20 -24.92
N THR A 249 -17.29 -8.66 -24.40
CA THR A 249 -17.37 -9.43 -23.15
C THR A 249 -16.67 -10.80 -23.20
N GLN A 250 -16.37 -11.27 -24.42
CA GLN A 250 -15.54 -12.44 -24.71
C GLN A 250 -14.06 -12.22 -24.39
N ASN A 251 -13.63 -10.96 -24.25
CA ASN A 251 -12.26 -10.60 -23.92
C ASN A 251 -12.12 -10.20 -22.45
N ALA A 252 -10.94 -10.46 -21.89
CA ALA A 252 -10.53 -9.92 -20.60
C ALA A 252 -9.22 -9.13 -20.76
N TRP A 253 -8.97 -8.22 -19.85
CA TRP A 253 -7.68 -7.55 -19.75
C TRP A 253 -6.65 -8.47 -19.11
N TYR A 254 -5.46 -8.49 -19.68
CA TYR A 254 -4.28 -9.06 -19.06
C TYR A 254 -3.19 -7.98 -18.96
N THR A 255 -2.31 -8.12 -17.98
CA THR A 255 -1.27 -7.13 -17.71
C THR A 255 0.04 -7.83 -17.34
N LEU A 256 1.18 -7.31 -17.78
CA LEU A 256 2.50 -7.72 -17.30
C LEU A 256 2.81 -7.01 -15.99
N LEU A 257 3.17 -7.79 -14.97
CA LEU A 257 3.61 -7.23 -13.67
C LEU A 257 4.98 -6.52 -13.79
N SER A 258 5.79 -6.84 -14.80
CA SER A 258 7.13 -6.26 -14.95
C SER A 258 7.22 -4.97 -15.77
N THR A 259 6.19 -4.64 -16.55
CA THR A 259 6.23 -3.49 -17.48
C THR A 259 4.94 -2.66 -17.53
N ALA A 260 3.92 -3.07 -16.76
CA ALA A 260 2.54 -2.57 -16.87
C ALA A 260 1.90 -2.68 -18.26
N TYR A 261 2.51 -3.37 -19.22
CA TYR A 261 1.89 -3.59 -20.52
C TYR A 261 0.53 -4.24 -20.34
N THR A 262 -0.52 -3.59 -20.83
CA THR A 262 -1.90 -4.03 -20.71
C THR A 262 -2.53 -4.18 -22.08
N HIS A 263 -3.22 -5.29 -22.30
CA HIS A 263 -3.93 -5.53 -23.56
C HIS A 263 -5.13 -6.45 -23.34
N LEU A 264 -6.00 -6.52 -24.34
CA LEU A 264 -7.13 -7.43 -24.38
C LEU A 264 -6.73 -8.76 -25.01
N ASN A 265 -7.27 -9.86 -24.48
CA ASN A 265 -7.18 -11.16 -25.15
C ASN A 265 -8.49 -11.93 -24.96
N ASN A 266 -8.79 -12.86 -25.87
CA ASN A 266 -9.96 -13.71 -25.75
C ASN A 266 -9.83 -14.57 -24.50
N LYS A 267 -10.93 -14.67 -23.74
CA LYS A 267 -11.06 -15.59 -22.61
C LYS A 267 -10.89 -17.05 -23.05
N THR A 268 -10.80 -17.39 -24.34
CA THR A 268 -10.36 -18.71 -24.82
C THR A 268 -8.86 -18.98 -24.75
N ASN A 269 -8.04 -17.93 -24.57
CA ASN A 269 -6.60 -18.02 -24.71
C ASN A 269 -5.89 -18.26 -23.36
N ASN A 270 -4.61 -18.62 -23.47
CA ASN A 270 -3.76 -18.92 -22.32
C ASN A 270 -3.00 -17.67 -21.88
N ASN A 271 -3.13 -17.30 -20.61
CA ASN A 271 -2.24 -16.38 -19.89
C ASN A 271 -1.99 -16.94 -18.49
N SER A 272 -0.96 -16.45 -17.80
CA SER A 272 -0.71 -16.83 -16.40
C SER A 272 -1.77 -16.23 -15.47
N VAL A 273 -1.84 -16.77 -14.25
CA VAL A 273 -2.75 -16.27 -13.22
C VAL A 273 -2.00 -16.05 -11.93
N ARG A 274 -2.38 -14.97 -11.24
CA ARG A 274 -2.11 -14.74 -9.83
C ARG A 274 -3.44 -14.35 -9.19
N CYS A 275 -3.63 -14.75 -7.96
CA CYS A 275 -4.80 -14.42 -7.17
C CYS A 275 -4.39 -13.40 -6.11
N VAL A 276 -5.35 -12.60 -5.66
CA VAL A 276 -5.20 -11.68 -4.55
C VAL A 276 -6.30 -11.91 -3.52
N ARG A 277 -6.03 -11.52 -2.29
CA ARG A 277 -7.01 -11.45 -1.19
C ARG A 277 -6.71 -10.25 -0.29
#